data_AF-A0A157Z5T6-F1
#
_entry.id   AF-A0A157Z5T6-F1
#
_cell.length_a   1.000
_cell.length_b   1.000
_cell.length_c   1.000
_cell.angle_alpha   90.00
_cell.angle_beta   90.00
_cell.angle_gamma   90.00
#
_symmetry.space_group_name_H-M   'P 1'
#
loop_
_entity.id
_entity.type
_entity.pdbx_description
1 polymer ?
#
loop_
_entity_poly.entity_id
_entity_poly.type
_entity_poly.pdbx_seq_one_letter_code
_entity_poly.pdbx_strand_id
1 'polypeptide(L)'
;MHTDSTHVMPWRIEDIDLTRIDRHKAASNEHLLLLLCACSFIESGTDLYTSNLSKYFHDDPEISAWLNNEWEPEEMQHGRALKTYIHHVWPEFDWDTAFKNFFAEYSLTCSYEEFEKKRALEMVARCVVETGTATLYRAINDCSDEPVLKEITDNIRTDEVRHYKHFFHFFKKWNKIEGNGRMAVLGALVRRVMELKSEDSEIALRHVFAIRYPERAQDAEYNRELSARVNALVRRNLSADQAIKMLLKPLDLPARIQPGVHYPLSKMTQLFFR
;
A
#
# COMPACT_ATOMS: atom_id res chain seq x y z
N MET A 1 5.60 31.23 15.58
CA MET A 1 4.27 31.28 14.94
C MET A 1 3.99 29.89 14.42
N HIS A 2 3.21 29.10 15.16
CA HIS A 2 2.65 27.86 14.61
C HIS A 2 1.54 28.28 13.65
N THR A 3 1.79 28.15 12.35
CA THR A 3 0.71 28.08 11.40
C THR A 3 0.02 26.74 11.64
N ASP A 4 -1.15 26.77 12.27
CA ASP A 4 -2.09 25.65 12.23
C ASP A 4 -2.35 25.35 10.76
N SER A 5 -1.66 24.36 10.22
CA SER A 5 -2.00 23.77 8.94
C SER A 5 -3.29 23.01 9.15
N THR A 6 -4.44 23.67 8.96
CA THR A 6 -5.74 23.00 8.90
C THR A 6 -5.82 22.26 7.57
N HIS A 7 -5.02 21.21 7.42
CA HIS A 7 -5.17 20.29 6.31
C HIS A 7 -6.59 19.74 6.35
N VAL A 8 -7.32 19.93 5.26
CA VAL A 8 -8.68 19.42 5.12
C VAL A 8 -8.56 18.08 4.42
N MET A 9 -8.86 17.01 5.16
CA MET A 9 -8.91 15.64 4.63
C MET A 9 -9.76 15.60 3.35
N PRO A 10 -9.23 15.08 2.23
CA PRO A 10 -9.94 15.10 0.95
C PRO A 10 -11.25 14.29 0.93
N TRP A 11 -11.38 13.35 1.85
CA TRP A 11 -12.59 12.58 2.17
C TRP A 11 -12.51 12.15 3.63
N ARG A 12 -13.59 11.60 4.18
CA ARG A 12 -13.58 10.94 5.49
C ARG A 12 -14.44 9.70 5.46
N ILE A 13 -14.05 8.65 6.19
CA ILE A 13 -14.89 7.45 6.31
C ILE A 13 -16.26 7.78 6.93
N GLU A 14 -16.32 8.78 7.81
CA GLU A 14 -17.57 9.22 8.43
C GLU A 14 -18.56 9.86 7.44
N ASP A 15 -18.07 10.34 6.29
CA ASP A 15 -18.88 10.94 5.23
C ASP A 15 -19.42 9.91 4.22
N ILE A 16 -18.97 8.65 4.30
CA ILE A 16 -19.41 7.57 3.42
C ILE A 16 -20.63 6.88 4.03
N ASP A 17 -21.74 6.85 3.28
CA ASP A 17 -22.98 6.18 3.72
C ASP A 17 -22.87 4.65 3.65
N LEU A 18 -22.48 4.05 4.78
CA LEU A 18 -22.38 2.60 4.93
C LEU A 18 -23.74 1.88 4.86
N THR A 19 -24.87 2.57 4.95
CA THR A 19 -26.19 1.92 4.85
C THR A 19 -26.49 1.40 3.44
N ARG A 20 -25.71 1.83 2.44
CA ARG A 20 -25.72 1.32 1.06
C ARG A 20 -25.15 -0.10 0.93
N ILE A 21 -24.48 -0.62 1.96
CA ILE A 21 -23.85 -1.95 1.93
C ILE A 21 -24.92 -3.06 1.99
N ASP A 22 -24.99 -3.86 0.94
CA ASP A 22 -25.68 -5.15 0.97
C ASP A 22 -24.76 -6.19 1.64
N ARG A 23 -24.89 -6.35 2.96
CA ARG A 23 -24.00 -7.21 3.78
C ARG A 23 -23.95 -8.65 3.27
N HIS A 24 -25.06 -9.20 2.77
CA HIS A 24 -25.10 -10.57 2.26
C HIS A 24 -24.25 -10.71 0.99
N LYS A 25 -24.36 -9.76 0.06
CA LYS A 25 -23.52 -9.76 -1.15
C LYS A 25 -22.06 -9.48 -0.81
N ALA A 26 -21.79 -8.50 0.03
CA ALA A 26 -20.43 -8.14 0.44
C ALA A 26 -19.70 -9.33 1.11
N ALA A 27 -20.40 -10.10 1.95
CA ALA A 27 -19.84 -11.27 2.63
C ALA A 27 -19.76 -12.54 1.76
N SER A 28 -20.34 -12.54 0.55
CA SER A 28 -20.38 -13.74 -0.30
C SER A 28 -19.01 -14.11 -0.89
N ASN A 29 -18.07 -13.17 -0.98
CA ASN A 29 -16.71 -13.40 -1.46
C ASN A 29 -15.73 -13.42 -0.27
N GLU A 30 -15.62 -14.57 0.39
CA GLU A 30 -14.76 -14.74 1.57
C GLU A 30 -13.29 -14.42 1.26
N HIS A 31 -12.76 -14.83 0.10
CA HIS A 31 -11.38 -14.52 -0.28
C HIS A 31 -11.12 -13.01 -0.39
N LEU A 32 -12.10 -12.23 -0.86
CA LEU A 32 -12.00 -10.77 -0.89
C LEU A 32 -12.04 -10.18 0.53
N LEU A 33 -12.89 -10.70 1.42
CA LEU A 33 -12.88 -10.27 2.82
C LEU A 33 -11.55 -10.58 3.51
N LEU A 34 -10.99 -11.76 3.30
CA LEU A 34 -9.68 -12.13 3.85
C LEU A 34 -8.57 -11.18 3.36
N LEU A 35 -8.60 -10.82 2.07
CA LEU A 35 -7.69 -9.81 1.52
C LEU A 35 -7.89 -8.45 2.17
N LEU A 36 -9.13 -7.98 2.30
CA LEU A 36 -9.43 -6.67 2.90
C LEU A 36 -9.00 -6.63 4.37
N CYS A 37 -9.17 -7.71 5.12
CA CYS A 37 -8.61 -7.82 6.48
C CYS A 37 -7.09 -7.66 6.47
N ALA A 38 -6.39 -8.37 5.59
CA ALA A 38 -4.94 -8.23 5.48
C ALA A 38 -4.52 -6.80 5.09
N CYS A 39 -5.18 -6.18 4.10
CA CYS A 39 -4.96 -4.77 3.74
C CYS A 39 -5.19 -3.86 4.95
N SER A 40 -6.30 -4.03 5.67
CA SER A 40 -6.60 -3.20 6.85
C SER A 40 -5.55 -3.29 7.94
N PHE A 41 -4.85 -4.42 8.07
CA PHE A 41 -3.75 -4.57 9.02
C PHE A 41 -2.51 -3.83 8.56
N ILE A 42 -2.15 -3.93 7.29
CA ILE A 42 -1.02 -3.19 6.72
C ILE A 42 -1.27 -1.69 6.85
N GLU A 43 -2.42 -1.19 6.39
CA GLU A 43 -2.75 0.24 6.46
C GLU A 43 -2.83 0.77 7.89
N SER A 44 -3.33 -0.03 8.83
CA SER A 44 -3.38 0.36 10.25
C SER A 44 -2.01 0.26 10.94
N GLY A 45 -1.06 -0.48 10.36
CA GLY A 45 0.32 -0.60 10.84
C GLY A 45 1.25 0.52 10.35
N THR A 46 0.80 1.34 9.40
CA THR A 46 1.60 2.38 8.72
C THR A 46 2.15 3.46 9.68
N ASP A 47 1.56 3.66 10.87
CA ASP A 47 2.02 4.60 11.91
C ASP A 47 3.52 4.47 12.26
N LEU A 48 4.03 3.23 12.32
CA LEU A 48 5.43 3.01 12.66
C LEU A 48 6.35 3.48 11.52
N TYR A 49 5.93 3.27 10.27
CA TYR A 49 6.64 3.72 9.09
C TYR A 49 6.54 5.23 8.89
N THR A 50 5.37 5.84 9.10
CA THR A 50 5.18 7.29 8.95
C THR A 50 6.06 8.05 9.93
N SER A 51 6.05 7.63 11.19
CA SER A 51 6.91 8.17 12.25
C SER A 51 8.39 8.06 11.92
N ASN A 52 8.83 6.94 11.34
CA ASN A 52 10.23 6.74 10.96
C ASN A 52 10.63 7.60 9.76
N LEU A 53 9.74 7.76 8.78
CA LEU A 53 9.99 8.61 7.61
C LEU A 53 10.09 10.09 8.00
N SER A 54 9.20 10.56 8.87
CA SER A 54 9.26 11.92 9.43
C SER A 54 10.56 12.17 10.19
N LYS A 55 11.04 11.20 10.98
CA LYS A 55 12.35 11.30 11.65
C LYS A 55 13.51 11.35 10.64
N TYR A 56 13.47 10.54 9.60
CA TYR A 56 14.52 10.53 8.58
C TYR A 56 14.62 11.87 7.82
N PHE A 57 13.47 12.52 7.58
CA PHE A 57 13.37 13.79 6.86
C PHE A 57 13.28 15.03 7.76
N HIS A 58 13.52 14.91 9.07
CA HIS A 58 13.33 16.01 10.05
C HIS A 58 14.10 17.30 9.71
N ASP A 59 15.25 17.20 9.03
CA ASP A 59 16.04 18.35 8.59
C ASP A 59 15.52 19.04 7.31
N ASP A 60 14.49 18.51 6.65
CA ASP A 60 13.80 19.14 5.53
C ASP A 60 12.41 19.60 6.00
N PRO A 61 12.24 20.90 6.34
CA PRO A 61 10.99 21.41 6.90
C PRO A 61 9.79 21.26 5.96
N GLU A 62 10.02 21.33 4.63
CA GLU A 62 8.95 21.20 3.64
C GLU A 62 8.42 19.76 3.60
N ILE A 63 9.33 18.79 3.53
CA ILE A 63 8.97 17.37 3.53
C ILE A 63 8.34 16.99 4.86
N SER A 64 8.94 17.41 5.98
CA SER A 64 8.42 17.13 7.31
C SER A 64 7.03 17.74 7.52
N ALA A 65 6.78 18.96 7.04
CA ALA A 65 5.46 19.56 7.14
C ALA A 65 4.41 18.77 6.36
N TRP A 66 4.72 18.36 5.13
CA TRP A 66 3.80 17.56 4.31
C TRP A 66 3.56 16.17 4.91
N LEU A 67 4.62 15.49 5.35
CA LEU A 67 4.53 14.15 5.95
C LEU A 67 3.61 14.13 7.18
N ASN A 68 3.80 15.08 8.11
CA ASN A 68 3.08 15.07 9.39
C ASN A 68 1.67 15.69 9.30
N ASN A 69 1.45 16.66 8.40
CA ASN A 69 0.17 17.39 8.37
C ASN A 69 -0.78 16.90 7.28
N GLU A 70 -0.28 16.24 6.24
CA GLU A 70 -1.09 15.81 5.09
C GLU A 70 -1.04 14.29 4.91
N TRP A 71 0.16 13.74 4.69
CA TRP A 71 0.33 12.34 4.32
C TRP A 71 -0.04 11.37 5.46
N GLU A 72 0.54 11.51 6.65
CA GLU A 72 0.26 10.61 7.78
C GLU A 72 -1.23 10.59 8.19
N PRO A 73 -1.95 11.72 8.29
CA PRO A 73 -3.39 11.69 8.52
C PRO A 73 -4.20 10.97 7.43
N GLU A 74 -3.79 11.10 6.15
CA GLU A 74 -4.39 10.41 4.99
C GLU A 74 -4.17 8.90 5.08
N GLU A 75 -2.93 8.43 5.29
CA GLU A 75 -2.58 7.01 5.50
C GLU A 75 -3.39 6.40 6.65
N MET A 76 -3.49 7.11 7.78
CA MET A 76 -4.28 6.65 8.93
C MET A 76 -5.77 6.54 8.64
N GLN A 77 -6.27 7.32 7.69
CA GLN A 77 -7.65 7.18 7.28
C GLN A 77 -7.90 5.91 6.47
N HIS A 78 -6.93 5.45 5.68
CA HIS A 78 -7.08 4.23 4.88
C HIS A 78 -7.30 3.01 5.78
N GLY A 79 -6.48 2.89 6.84
CA GLY A 79 -6.66 1.85 7.86
C GLY A 79 -8.01 1.94 8.57
N ARG A 80 -8.41 3.15 9.01
CA ARG A 80 -9.73 3.37 9.63
C ARG A 80 -10.88 3.02 8.69
N ALA A 81 -10.78 3.34 7.41
CA ALA A 81 -11.83 3.09 6.42
C ALA A 81 -12.04 1.59 6.21
N LEU A 82 -10.95 0.83 6.03
CA LEU A 82 -11.02 -0.61 5.84
C LEU A 82 -11.49 -1.33 7.09
N LYS A 83 -10.98 -0.95 8.27
CA LYS A 83 -11.44 -1.49 9.56
C LYS A 83 -12.95 -1.27 9.74
N THR A 84 -13.42 -0.05 9.47
CA THR A 84 -14.84 0.30 9.56
C THR A 84 -15.69 -0.53 8.60
N TYR A 85 -15.24 -0.69 7.36
CA TYR A 85 -15.92 -1.53 6.36
C TYR A 85 -16.00 -2.99 6.81
N ILE A 86 -14.90 -3.56 7.31
CA ILE A 86 -14.86 -4.95 7.80
C ILE A 86 -15.81 -5.15 8.97
N HIS A 87 -15.79 -4.27 9.97
CA HIS A 87 -16.73 -4.38 11.10
C HIS A 87 -18.20 -4.31 10.66
N HIS A 88 -18.50 -3.54 9.61
CA HIS A 88 -19.86 -3.45 9.08
C HIS A 88 -20.27 -4.71 8.32
N VAL A 89 -19.40 -5.24 7.45
CA VAL A 89 -19.72 -6.39 6.60
C VAL A 89 -19.61 -7.71 7.37
N TRP A 90 -18.61 -7.84 8.24
CA TRP A 90 -18.23 -9.07 8.92
C TRP A 90 -17.99 -8.86 10.43
N PRO A 91 -19.04 -8.54 11.20
CA PRO A 91 -18.91 -8.22 12.62
C PRO A 91 -18.45 -9.40 13.49
N GLU A 92 -18.57 -10.63 13.00
CA GLU A 92 -18.13 -11.84 13.71
C GLU A 92 -16.61 -12.04 13.67
N PHE A 93 -15.88 -11.35 12.78
CA PHE A 93 -14.43 -11.43 12.73
C PHE A 93 -13.80 -10.58 13.84
N ASP A 94 -13.02 -11.21 14.72
CA ASP A 94 -12.28 -10.55 15.80
C ASP A 94 -11.05 -9.79 15.25
N TRP A 95 -11.34 -8.65 14.63
CA TRP A 95 -10.34 -7.79 13.99
C TRP A 95 -9.29 -7.30 14.98
N ASP A 96 -9.70 -6.88 16.19
CA ASP A 96 -8.79 -6.28 17.16
C ASP A 96 -7.75 -7.28 17.67
N THR A 97 -8.15 -8.52 17.97
CA THR A 97 -7.21 -9.57 18.34
C THR A 97 -6.29 -9.93 17.17
N ALA A 98 -6.85 -10.07 15.97
CA ALA A 98 -6.08 -10.40 14.77
C ALA A 98 -5.01 -9.34 14.47
N PHE A 99 -5.40 -8.06 14.50
CA PHE A 99 -4.50 -6.93 14.28
C PHE A 99 -3.43 -6.84 15.37
N LYS A 100 -3.80 -7.02 16.64
CA LYS A 100 -2.83 -7.01 17.75
C LYS A 100 -1.75 -8.09 17.56
N ASN A 101 -2.14 -9.30 17.17
CA ASN A 101 -1.21 -10.40 16.93
C ASN A 101 -0.32 -10.12 15.71
N PHE A 102 -0.91 -9.61 14.63
CA PHE A 102 -0.20 -9.15 13.45
C PHE A 102 0.85 -8.10 13.82
N PHE A 103 0.44 -7.03 14.52
CA PHE A 103 1.30 -5.89 14.82
C PHE A 103 2.46 -6.27 15.76
N ALA A 104 2.24 -7.22 16.68
CA ALA A 104 3.28 -7.75 17.55
C ALA A 104 4.42 -8.44 16.78
N GLU A 105 4.13 -9.05 15.63
CA GLU A 105 5.13 -9.64 14.75
C GLU A 105 5.67 -8.61 13.74
N TYR A 106 4.78 -7.86 13.11
CA TYR A 106 5.11 -6.89 12.06
C TYR A 106 6.02 -5.76 12.55
N SER A 107 5.79 -5.23 13.76
CA SER A 107 6.65 -4.17 14.31
C SER A 107 8.11 -4.59 14.50
N LEU A 108 8.41 -5.90 14.54
CA LEU A 108 9.77 -6.43 14.63
C LEU A 108 10.49 -6.46 13.28
N THR A 109 9.75 -6.45 12.16
CA THR A 109 10.34 -6.40 10.81
C THR A 109 10.63 -4.95 10.37
N CYS A 110 10.00 -3.97 11.02
CA CYS A 110 10.12 -2.56 10.70
C CYS A 110 11.41 -1.93 11.27
N SER A 111 12.58 -2.19 10.66
CA SER A 111 13.85 -1.60 11.11
C SER A 111 14.20 -0.31 10.35
N TYR A 112 14.72 0.71 11.05
CA TYR A 112 15.16 1.99 10.46
C TYR A 112 16.37 1.83 9.50
N GLU A 113 17.06 0.69 9.56
CA GLU A 113 18.28 0.40 8.80
C GLU A 113 18.00 0.08 7.32
N GLU A 114 16.72 -0.06 6.95
CA GLU A 114 16.25 -0.39 5.60
C GLU A 114 15.94 0.82 4.72
N PHE A 115 16.16 2.03 5.21
CA PHE A 115 16.02 3.23 4.39
C PHE A 115 17.20 3.40 3.45
N GLU A 116 16.93 3.92 2.26
CA GLU A 116 17.99 4.26 1.32
C GLU A 116 18.94 5.29 1.96
N LYS A 117 20.25 5.14 1.69
CA LYS A 117 21.28 6.02 2.27
C LYS A 117 21.18 7.48 1.79
N LYS A 118 20.45 7.70 0.71
CA LYS A 118 20.31 8.98 0.03
C LYS A 118 18.85 9.39 -0.01
N ARG A 119 18.59 10.66 0.28
CA ARG A 119 17.23 11.22 0.39
C ARG A 119 16.47 11.09 -0.92
N ALA A 120 17.12 11.34 -2.06
CA ALA A 120 16.47 11.19 -3.35
C ALA A 120 16.10 9.72 -3.62
N LEU A 121 16.93 8.76 -3.22
CA LEU A 121 16.65 7.34 -3.45
C LEU A 121 15.54 6.82 -2.53
N GLU A 122 15.43 7.33 -1.29
CA GLU A 122 14.30 6.96 -0.42
C GLU A 122 12.97 7.49 -0.97
N MET A 123 12.97 8.69 -1.56
CA MET A 123 11.80 9.22 -2.27
C MET A 123 11.39 8.36 -3.47
N VAL A 124 12.35 7.75 -4.16
CA VAL A 124 12.08 6.77 -5.23
C VAL A 124 11.49 5.48 -4.65
N ALA A 125 12.01 5.00 -3.54
CA ALA A 125 11.44 3.86 -2.82
C ALA A 125 9.97 4.11 -2.44
N ARG A 126 9.64 5.29 -1.87
CA ARG A 126 8.25 5.64 -1.58
C ARG A 126 7.37 5.66 -2.82
N CYS A 127 7.87 6.19 -3.95
CA CYS A 127 7.13 6.10 -5.23
C CYS A 127 6.77 4.67 -5.65
N VAL A 128 7.59 3.66 -5.29
CA VAL A 128 7.28 2.24 -5.53
C VAL A 128 6.11 1.79 -4.67
N VAL A 129 6.14 2.12 -3.38
CA VAL A 129 5.08 1.78 -2.40
C VAL A 129 3.74 2.36 -2.87
N GLU A 130 3.67 3.67 -3.10
CA GLU A 130 2.44 4.35 -3.57
C GLU A 130 1.90 3.75 -4.87
N THR A 131 2.79 3.37 -5.79
CA THR A 131 2.38 2.73 -7.05
C THR A 131 1.80 1.34 -6.80
N GLY A 132 2.40 0.58 -5.89
CA GLY A 132 1.92 -0.74 -5.48
C GLY A 132 0.52 -0.65 -4.87
N THR A 133 0.36 0.20 -3.87
CA THR A 133 -0.90 0.43 -3.15
C THR A 133 -2.00 0.94 -4.08
N ALA A 134 -1.72 1.94 -4.94
CA ALA A 134 -2.68 2.41 -5.94
C ALA A 134 -3.13 1.30 -6.91
N THR A 135 -2.21 0.42 -7.30
CA THR A 135 -2.50 -0.70 -8.21
C THR A 135 -3.33 -1.77 -7.52
N LEU A 136 -3.03 -2.07 -6.25
CA LEU A 136 -3.78 -3.01 -5.41
C LEU A 136 -5.24 -2.56 -5.26
N TYR A 137 -5.48 -1.32 -4.81
CA TYR A 137 -6.84 -0.83 -4.62
C TYR A 137 -7.63 -0.70 -5.91
N ARG A 138 -6.96 -0.38 -7.03
CA ARG A 138 -7.59 -0.48 -8.35
C ARG A 138 -8.08 -1.90 -8.65
N ALA A 139 -7.23 -2.90 -8.43
CA ALA A 139 -7.58 -4.28 -8.69
C ALA A 139 -8.66 -4.80 -7.74
N ILE A 140 -8.67 -4.37 -6.47
CA ILE A 140 -9.75 -4.66 -5.51
C ILE A 140 -11.06 -4.03 -5.97
N ASN A 141 -11.04 -2.76 -6.42
CA ASN A 141 -12.21 -2.09 -6.99
C ASN A 141 -12.79 -2.85 -8.18
N ASP A 142 -11.92 -3.33 -9.07
CA ASP A 142 -12.30 -4.11 -10.26
C ASP A 142 -12.82 -5.53 -9.89
N CYS A 143 -12.46 -6.06 -8.71
CA CYS A 143 -12.96 -7.36 -8.21
C CYS A 143 -14.34 -7.26 -7.54
N SER A 144 -14.82 -6.05 -7.22
CA SER A 144 -16.04 -5.84 -6.43
C SER A 144 -17.12 -5.10 -7.21
N ASP A 145 -18.35 -5.58 -7.08
CA ASP A 145 -19.57 -4.88 -7.50
C ASP A 145 -20.25 -4.14 -6.33
N GLU A 146 -19.71 -4.25 -5.11
CA GLU A 146 -20.28 -3.59 -3.93
C GLU A 146 -19.94 -2.08 -3.96
N PRO A 147 -20.94 -1.19 -4.03
CA PRO A 147 -20.73 0.22 -4.31
C PRO A 147 -19.91 0.97 -3.25
N VAL A 148 -20.02 0.63 -1.97
CA VAL A 148 -19.29 1.33 -0.90
C VAL A 148 -17.82 0.94 -0.89
N LEU A 149 -17.48 -0.33 -1.11
CA LEU A 149 -16.12 -0.81 -1.26
C LEU A 149 -15.45 -0.19 -2.48
N LYS A 150 -16.17 -0.06 -3.60
CA LYS A 150 -15.67 0.67 -4.77
C LYS A 150 -15.32 2.11 -4.42
N GLU A 151 -16.21 2.81 -3.71
CA GLU A 151 -15.98 4.18 -3.28
C GLU A 151 -14.76 4.30 -2.34
N ILE A 152 -14.64 3.44 -1.33
CA ILE A 152 -13.48 3.42 -0.42
C ILE A 152 -12.18 3.16 -1.19
N THR A 153 -12.15 2.13 -2.04
CA THR A 153 -10.95 1.77 -2.81
C THR A 153 -10.57 2.83 -3.84
N ASP A 154 -11.54 3.54 -4.44
CA ASP A 154 -11.26 4.65 -5.34
C ASP A 154 -10.70 5.87 -4.60
N ASN A 155 -11.20 6.16 -3.40
CA ASN A 155 -10.67 7.23 -2.55
C ASN A 155 -9.22 6.93 -2.15
N ILE A 156 -8.93 5.75 -1.60
CA ILE A 156 -7.57 5.34 -1.23
C ILE A 156 -6.64 5.42 -2.45
N ARG A 157 -7.01 4.79 -3.57
CA ARG A 157 -6.24 4.85 -4.82
C ARG A 157 -5.95 6.28 -5.28
N THR A 158 -6.90 7.19 -5.12
CA THR A 158 -6.75 8.59 -5.51
C THR A 158 -5.72 9.29 -4.62
N ASP A 159 -5.75 9.03 -3.33
CA ASP A 159 -4.76 9.50 -2.36
C ASP A 159 -3.37 9.02 -2.74
N GLU A 160 -3.17 7.72 -3.01
CA GLU A 160 -1.85 7.18 -3.38
C GLU A 160 -1.27 7.79 -4.65
N VAL A 161 -2.13 8.09 -5.63
CA VAL A 161 -1.69 8.79 -6.84
C VAL A 161 -1.27 10.23 -6.53
N ARG A 162 -1.86 10.89 -5.52
CA ARG A 162 -1.38 12.19 -5.02
C ARG A 162 -0.08 12.02 -4.23
N HIS A 163 -0.01 11.09 -3.28
CA HIS A 163 1.19 10.78 -2.50
C HIS A 163 2.40 10.53 -3.42
N TYR A 164 2.21 9.70 -4.44
CA TYR A 164 3.21 9.44 -5.48
C TYR A 164 3.73 10.73 -6.12
N LYS A 165 2.85 11.69 -6.44
CA LYS A 165 3.26 12.95 -7.09
C LYS A 165 4.10 13.81 -6.14
N HIS A 166 3.79 13.82 -4.86
CA HIS A 166 4.57 14.53 -3.83
C HIS A 166 5.94 13.88 -3.64
N PHE A 167 6.01 12.56 -3.44
CA PHE A 167 7.29 11.85 -3.37
C PHE A 167 8.12 12.03 -4.63
N PHE A 168 7.51 11.97 -5.82
CA PHE A 168 8.20 12.23 -7.08
C PHE A 168 8.70 13.68 -7.21
N HIS A 169 7.95 14.65 -6.68
CA HIS A 169 8.39 16.04 -6.60
C HIS A 169 9.64 16.17 -5.72
N PHE A 170 9.61 15.62 -4.51
CA PHE A 170 10.73 15.65 -3.58
C PHE A 170 11.94 14.87 -4.08
N PHE A 171 11.74 13.74 -4.77
CA PHE A 171 12.79 13.05 -5.51
C PHE A 171 13.51 14.01 -6.46
N LYS A 172 12.78 14.74 -7.31
CA LYS A 172 13.40 15.68 -8.25
C LYS A 172 14.14 16.81 -7.53
N LYS A 173 13.61 17.31 -6.40
CA LYS A 173 14.27 18.34 -5.57
C LYS A 173 15.62 17.83 -5.06
N TRP A 174 15.63 16.68 -4.38
CA TRP A 174 16.84 16.10 -3.79
C TRP A 174 17.83 15.59 -4.85
N ASN A 175 17.35 15.05 -5.96
CA ASN A 175 18.24 14.52 -6.99
C ASN A 175 19.04 15.60 -7.73
N LYS A 176 18.54 16.85 -7.76
CA LYS A 176 19.31 18.01 -8.24
C LYS A 176 20.54 18.31 -7.36
N ILE A 177 20.47 17.95 -6.08
CA ILE A 177 21.54 18.16 -5.09
C ILE A 177 22.48 16.95 -5.08
N GLU A 178 21.91 15.74 -5.00
CA GLU A 178 22.67 14.49 -4.82
C GLU A 178 23.22 13.88 -6.12
N GLY A 179 22.70 14.31 -7.28
CA GLY A 179 23.22 13.95 -8.60
C GLY A 179 23.13 12.46 -8.95
N ASN A 180 22.11 11.73 -8.48
CA ASN A 180 22.01 10.29 -8.76
C ASN A 180 21.65 10.04 -10.24
N GLY A 181 22.45 9.19 -10.88
CA GLY A 181 22.19 8.71 -12.23
C GLY A 181 21.12 7.62 -12.29
N ARG A 182 20.64 7.34 -13.51
CA ARG A 182 19.56 6.37 -13.77
C ARG A 182 19.81 4.97 -13.20
N MET A 183 21.07 4.51 -13.14
CA MET A 183 21.41 3.20 -12.57
C MET A 183 21.21 3.14 -11.06
N ALA A 184 21.50 4.23 -10.34
CA ALA A 184 21.26 4.30 -8.90
C ALA A 184 19.75 4.32 -8.60
N VAL A 185 18.99 5.09 -9.40
CA VAL A 185 17.52 5.12 -9.33
C VAL A 185 16.93 3.75 -9.63
N LEU A 186 17.39 3.08 -10.69
CA LEU A 186 16.96 1.72 -11.03
C LEU A 186 17.28 0.73 -9.89
N GLY A 187 18.45 0.85 -9.28
CA GLY A 187 18.83 0.04 -8.12
C GLY A 187 17.87 0.22 -6.94
N ALA A 188 17.49 1.47 -6.62
CA ALA A 188 16.54 1.75 -5.55
C ALA A 188 15.14 1.21 -5.87
N LEU A 189 14.66 1.38 -7.10
CA LEU A 189 13.40 0.79 -7.57
C LEU A 189 13.40 -0.74 -7.40
N VAL A 190 14.47 -1.42 -7.86
CA VAL A 190 14.57 -2.88 -7.79
C VAL A 190 14.65 -3.38 -6.35
N ARG A 191 15.46 -2.75 -5.49
CA ARG A 191 15.55 -3.12 -4.07
C ARG A 191 14.19 -3.02 -3.39
N ARG A 192 13.51 -1.88 -3.53
CA ARG A 192 12.20 -1.70 -2.89
C ARG A 192 11.14 -2.65 -3.43
N VAL A 193 11.13 -2.94 -4.74
CA VAL A 193 10.23 -3.97 -5.30
C VAL A 193 10.53 -5.37 -4.75
N MET A 194 11.81 -5.70 -4.50
CA MET A 194 12.19 -7.00 -3.95
C MET A 194 11.86 -7.13 -2.46
N GLU A 195 11.98 -6.04 -1.69
CA GLU A 195 11.56 -5.98 -0.28
C GLU A 195 10.04 -6.11 -0.13
N LEU A 196 9.26 -5.46 -0.99
CA LEU A 196 7.80 -5.57 -1.00
C LEU A 196 7.29 -6.96 -1.40
N LYS A 197 8.15 -7.86 -1.88
CA LYS A 197 7.72 -9.21 -2.21
C LYS A 197 7.51 -10.04 -0.95
N SER A 198 6.29 -10.57 -0.86
CA SER A 198 5.85 -11.69 -0.03
C SER A 198 5.78 -11.51 1.48
N GLU A 199 6.65 -10.77 2.16
CA GLU A 199 6.72 -10.85 3.64
C GLU A 199 5.49 -10.23 4.34
N ASP A 200 5.21 -8.95 4.10
CA ASP A 200 4.13 -8.22 4.79
C ASP A 200 2.75 -8.84 4.55
N SER A 201 2.44 -9.12 3.28
CA SER A 201 1.15 -9.70 2.89
C SER A 201 0.98 -11.14 3.42
N GLU A 202 2.05 -11.92 3.51
CA GLU A 202 2.01 -13.29 4.03
C GLU A 202 1.83 -13.27 5.55
N ILE A 203 2.54 -12.40 6.26
CA ILE A 203 2.36 -12.18 7.70
C ILE A 203 0.91 -11.76 7.97
N ALA A 204 0.41 -10.73 7.27
CA ALA A 204 -0.96 -10.24 7.45
C ALA A 204 -2.01 -11.33 7.21
N LEU A 205 -1.95 -12.04 6.07
CA LEU A 205 -2.88 -13.12 5.75
C LEU A 205 -2.83 -14.26 6.76
N ARG A 206 -1.63 -14.66 7.20
CA ARG A 206 -1.47 -15.71 8.22
C ARG A 206 -2.17 -15.33 9.52
N HIS A 207 -2.06 -14.08 9.97
CA HIS A 207 -2.75 -13.61 11.18
C HIS A 207 -4.27 -13.53 11.00
N VAL A 208 -4.74 -13.13 9.81
CA VAL A 208 -6.18 -13.20 9.46
C VAL A 208 -6.68 -14.65 9.53
N PHE A 209 -5.94 -15.59 8.92
CA PHE A 209 -6.32 -17.01 8.87
C PHE A 209 -6.31 -17.65 10.26
N ALA A 210 -5.35 -17.30 11.11
CA ALA A 210 -5.26 -17.83 12.46
C ALA A 210 -6.50 -17.50 13.31
N ILE A 211 -7.13 -16.35 13.10
CA ILE A 211 -8.39 -15.97 13.77
C ILE A 211 -9.61 -16.56 13.07
N ARG A 212 -9.60 -16.62 11.73
CA ARG A 212 -10.73 -17.13 10.96
C ARG A 212 -10.88 -18.66 11.02
N TYR A 213 -9.76 -19.38 11.07
CA TYR A 213 -9.66 -20.84 11.03
C TYR A 213 -8.69 -21.31 12.13
N PRO A 214 -9.03 -21.14 13.42
CA PRO A 214 -8.14 -21.45 14.53
C PRO A 214 -7.70 -22.92 14.54
N GLU A 215 -8.54 -23.83 14.06
CA GLU A 215 -8.23 -25.25 13.91
C GLU A 215 -7.16 -25.55 12.85
N ARG A 216 -6.90 -24.60 11.94
CA ARG A 216 -5.89 -24.69 10.87
C ARG A 216 -4.74 -23.68 11.05
N ALA A 217 -4.68 -22.97 12.18
CA ALA A 217 -3.69 -21.90 12.39
C ALA A 217 -2.23 -22.38 12.25
N GLN A 218 -1.96 -23.66 12.57
CA GLN A 218 -0.63 -24.30 12.47
C GLN A 218 -0.41 -25.07 11.16
N ASP A 219 -1.39 -25.07 10.25
CA ASP A 219 -1.28 -25.74 8.95
C ASP A 219 -0.66 -24.81 7.91
N ALA A 220 0.67 -24.85 7.83
CA ALA A 220 1.44 -24.01 6.92
C ALA A 220 1.15 -24.29 5.43
N GLU A 221 0.76 -25.51 5.08
CA GLU A 221 0.41 -25.86 3.69
C GLU A 221 -0.94 -25.24 3.32
N TYR A 222 -1.95 -25.40 4.18
CA TYR A 222 -3.25 -24.78 4.00
C TYR A 222 -3.16 -23.26 3.91
N ASN A 223 -2.40 -22.61 4.81
CA ASN A 223 -2.20 -21.17 4.78
C ASN A 223 -1.55 -20.72 3.47
N ARG A 224 -0.56 -21.44 2.97
CA ARG A 224 0.10 -21.13 1.68
C ARG A 224 -0.87 -21.24 0.51
N GLU A 225 -1.67 -22.31 0.46
CA GLU A 225 -2.67 -22.50 -0.59
C GLU A 225 -3.74 -21.42 -0.56
N LEU A 226 -4.25 -21.09 0.63
CA LEU A 226 -5.28 -20.07 0.78
C LEU A 226 -4.74 -18.69 0.42
N SER A 227 -3.53 -18.33 0.88
CA SER A 227 -2.86 -17.10 0.45
C SER A 227 -2.70 -17.03 -1.07
N ALA A 228 -2.36 -18.14 -1.74
CA ALA A 228 -2.27 -18.18 -3.19
C ALA A 228 -3.62 -17.93 -3.88
N ARG A 229 -4.72 -18.47 -3.33
CA ARG A 229 -6.10 -18.24 -3.84
C ARG A 229 -6.55 -16.80 -3.62
N VAL A 230 -6.30 -16.24 -2.45
CA VAL A 230 -6.60 -14.83 -2.12
C VAL A 230 -5.83 -13.90 -3.06
N ASN A 231 -4.51 -14.10 -3.20
CA ASN A 231 -3.69 -13.29 -4.11
C ASN A 231 -4.08 -13.46 -5.59
N ALA A 232 -4.58 -14.63 -5.99
CA ALA A 232 -5.05 -14.85 -7.36
C ALA A 232 -6.26 -13.98 -7.74
N LEU A 233 -7.08 -13.52 -6.79
CA LEU A 233 -8.19 -12.60 -7.06
C LEU A 233 -7.69 -11.29 -7.65
N VAL A 234 -6.76 -10.63 -6.96
CA VAL A 234 -6.21 -9.34 -7.37
C VAL A 234 -5.42 -9.48 -8.66
N ARG A 235 -4.59 -10.53 -8.77
CA ARG A 235 -3.72 -10.77 -9.94
C ARG A 235 -4.47 -10.77 -11.27
N ARG A 236 -5.69 -11.30 -11.30
CA ARG A 236 -6.50 -11.34 -12.51
C ARG A 236 -6.94 -9.96 -12.99
N ASN A 237 -6.98 -8.99 -12.07
CA ASN A 237 -7.44 -7.63 -12.30
C ASN A 237 -6.29 -6.60 -12.23
N LEU A 238 -5.04 -7.04 -12.07
CA LEU A 238 -3.87 -6.16 -12.08
C LEU A 238 -3.59 -5.62 -13.49
N SER A 239 -3.73 -4.30 -13.64
CA SER A 239 -3.29 -3.58 -14.84
C SER A 239 -1.79 -3.27 -14.78
N ALA A 240 -0.94 -4.25 -15.13
CA ALA A 240 0.52 -4.13 -15.10
C ALA A 240 1.06 -2.90 -15.86
N ASP A 241 0.45 -2.52 -16.99
CA ASP A 241 0.96 -1.45 -17.85
C ASP A 241 1.01 -0.07 -17.17
N GLN A 242 -0.01 0.28 -16.38
CA GLN A 242 -0.04 1.57 -15.68
C GLN A 242 0.94 1.60 -14.52
N ALA A 243 1.01 0.52 -13.74
CA ALA A 243 1.98 0.37 -12.66
C ALA A 243 3.42 0.54 -13.18
N ILE A 244 3.76 -0.11 -14.30
CA ILE A 244 5.09 0.02 -14.91
C ILE A 244 5.38 1.46 -15.35
N LYS A 245 4.39 2.15 -15.95
CA LYS A 245 4.58 3.56 -16.36
C LYS A 245 4.93 4.44 -15.15
N MET A 246 4.25 4.23 -14.02
CA MET A 246 4.51 4.95 -12.78
C MET A 246 5.88 4.56 -12.18
N LEU A 247 6.21 3.27 -12.12
CA LEU A 247 7.50 2.79 -11.61
C LEU A 247 8.70 3.25 -12.43
N LEU A 248 8.57 3.37 -13.75
CA LEU A 248 9.66 3.78 -14.63
C LEU A 248 9.82 5.30 -14.73
N LYS A 249 8.83 6.09 -14.29
CA LYS A 249 8.86 7.55 -14.40
C LYS A 249 10.06 8.21 -13.67
N PRO A 250 10.51 7.76 -12.47
CA PRO A 250 11.74 8.24 -11.84
C PRO A 250 13.02 8.10 -12.67
N LEU A 251 13.06 7.16 -13.62
CA LEU A 251 14.24 6.95 -14.48
C LEU A 251 14.39 8.02 -15.57
N ASP A 252 13.34 8.82 -15.81
CA ASP A 252 13.30 9.84 -16.87
C ASP A 252 13.91 9.32 -18.18
N LEU A 253 13.41 8.16 -18.62
CA LEU A 253 13.92 7.48 -19.81
C LEU A 253 13.57 8.29 -21.05
N PRO A 254 14.51 8.47 -22.00
CA PRO A 254 14.21 9.11 -23.28
C PRO A 254 13.04 8.44 -23.99
N ALA A 255 12.16 9.22 -24.63
CA ALA A 255 10.97 8.72 -25.33
C ALA A 255 11.26 7.59 -26.35
N ARG A 256 12.48 7.56 -26.90
CA ARG A 256 12.93 6.51 -27.84
C ARG A 256 13.21 5.15 -27.19
N ILE A 257 13.49 5.11 -25.90
CA ILE A 257 13.86 3.88 -25.15
C ILE A 257 12.67 3.33 -24.35
N GLN A 258 11.72 4.20 -23.98
CA GLN A 258 10.52 3.81 -23.20
C GLN A 258 9.77 2.60 -23.79
N PRO A 259 9.49 2.50 -25.11
CA PRO A 259 8.77 1.34 -25.65
C PRO A 259 9.55 0.03 -25.55
N GLY A 260 10.88 0.08 -25.70
CA GLY A 260 11.76 -1.10 -25.67
C GLY A 260 11.97 -1.67 -24.26
N VAL A 261 11.77 -0.85 -23.22
CA VAL A 261 11.84 -1.25 -21.81
C VAL A 261 10.47 -1.67 -21.28
N HIS A 262 9.39 -1.03 -21.74
CA HIS A 262 8.02 -1.34 -21.31
C HIS A 262 7.58 -2.78 -21.60
N TYR A 263 7.84 -3.26 -22.82
CA TYR A 263 7.38 -4.59 -23.29
C TYR A 263 8.01 -5.79 -22.55
N PRO A 264 9.34 -5.84 -22.30
CA PRO A 264 9.92 -6.93 -21.51
C PRO A 264 9.51 -6.84 -20.03
N LEU A 265 9.39 -5.64 -19.45
CA LEU A 265 8.95 -5.47 -18.07
C LEU A 265 7.49 -5.86 -17.85
N SER A 266 6.59 -5.60 -18.81
CA SER A 266 5.18 -6.03 -18.68
C SER A 266 5.01 -7.55 -18.67
N LYS A 267 5.87 -8.27 -19.39
CA LYS A 267 5.95 -9.74 -19.30
C LYS A 267 6.59 -10.21 -17.99
N MET A 268 7.61 -9.53 -17.48
CA MET A 268 8.21 -9.88 -16.20
C MET A 268 7.31 -9.53 -15.00
N THR A 269 6.43 -8.53 -15.09
CA THR A 269 5.50 -8.18 -13.99
C THR A 269 4.48 -9.24 -13.67
N GLN A 270 4.12 -10.09 -14.65
CA GLN A 270 3.34 -11.30 -14.38
C GLN A 270 4.08 -12.31 -13.47
N LEU A 271 5.41 -12.20 -13.37
CA LEU A 271 6.27 -12.91 -12.41
C LEU A 271 6.57 -12.08 -11.14
N PHE A 272 6.48 -10.74 -11.19
CA PHE A 272 6.73 -9.87 -10.02
C PHE A 272 5.54 -9.82 -9.04
N PHE A 273 4.30 -9.95 -9.53
CA PHE A 273 3.09 -10.08 -8.72
C PHE A 273 2.67 -11.55 -8.51
N ARG A 274 3.64 -12.47 -8.54
CA ARG A 274 3.43 -13.93 -8.49
C ARG A 274 3.65 -14.50 -7.10
#